data_AF-A0A2G4T3L4-F1
#
_entry.id   AF-A0A2G4T3L4-F1
#
_cell.length_a   1.000
_cell.length_b   1.000
_cell.length_c   1.000
_cell.angle_alpha   90.00
_cell.angle_beta   90.00
_cell.angle_gamma   90.00
#
_symmetry.space_group_name_H-M   'P 1'
#
loop_
_entity.id
_entity.type
_entity.pdbx_description
1 polymer ?
#
loop_
_entity_poly.entity_id
_entity_poly.type
_entity_poly.pdbx_seq_one_letter_code
_entity_poly.pdbx_strand_id
1 'polypeptide(L)'
;MGQGPSKEDYLIGYTKDEEQVTWKDIELDKQQQIVHLSKRNLYSITPHIGLFTMMKRIDLSHNSIRCIPEAIGHLQHLEYLNLSHNHLMEIPDTLSQLSRLKELDLSYNKLQRITRFIGDLDRLQSINLEHNQLTELPFTIEGLLSLTTLDVSYNPIIILPAPLIQLPYLRRIQLDGCPLTGSVDFLNTPYNPPSLVEICARLMTTAQIECPLTETLDQYVSSYEICNHCRGPYFESFVSRGRWIKRNDVWIPLEYRLCSAHWLDESDRVIATFATAVYPRASFCKKQHRSVFKVWMKHTASSKSR
;
A
#
# COMPACT_ATOMS: atom_id res chain seq x y z
N MET A 1 -0.59 -24.41 -49.01
CA MET A 1 -0.82 -24.17 -47.57
C MET A 1 0.46 -23.55 -47.03
N GLY A 2 0.52 -22.22 -46.92
CA GLY A 2 1.71 -21.56 -46.38
C GLY A 2 1.84 -21.91 -44.91
N GLN A 3 3.00 -22.42 -44.50
CA GLN A 3 3.35 -22.50 -43.09
C GLN A 3 3.25 -21.07 -42.53
N GLY A 4 2.50 -20.89 -41.44
CA GLY A 4 2.43 -19.59 -40.76
C GLY A 4 3.83 -19.11 -40.36
N PRO A 5 4.03 -17.81 -40.12
CA PRO A 5 5.33 -17.25 -39.77
C PRO A 5 5.93 -18.00 -38.57
N SER A 6 7.24 -18.25 -38.62
CA SER A 6 7.96 -18.83 -37.49
C SER A 6 7.82 -17.90 -36.29
N LYS A 7 7.90 -18.43 -35.06
CA LYS A 7 7.89 -17.58 -33.85
C LYS A 7 8.97 -16.50 -33.90
N GLU A 8 10.06 -16.77 -34.60
CA GLU A 8 11.21 -15.87 -34.76
C GLU A 8 10.88 -14.64 -35.62
N ASP A 9 9.85 -14.72 -36.48
CA ASP A 9 9.43 -13.64 -37.38
C ASP A 9 8.42 -12.69 -36.73
N TYR A 10 7.96 -12.98 -35.50
CA TYR A 10 7.03 -12.09 -34.82
C TYR A 10 7.71 -10.76 -34.51
N LEU A 11 7.22 -9.71 -35.18
CA LEU A 11 7.63 -8.34 -34.97
C LEU A 11 7.16 -7.87 -33.60
N ILE A 12 8.10 -7.51 -32.72
CA ILE A 12 7.82 -7.07 -31.35
C ILE A 12 7.77 -5.54 -31.26
N GLY A 13 8.55 -4.83 -32.06
CA GLY A 13 8.53 -3.39 -32.07
C GLY A 13 9.41 -2.79 -33.16
N TYR A 14 9.46 -1.47 -33.18
CA TYR A 14 10.36 -0.71 -34.04
C TYR A 14 11.27 0.17 -33.19
N THR A 15 12.53 0.30 -33.58
CA THR A 15 13.43 1.30 -33.00
C THR A 15 13.09 2.69 -33.52
N LYS A 16 13.66 3.73 -32.90
CA LYS A 16 13.53 5.11 -33.37
C LYS A 16 14.10 5.33 -34.79
N ASP A 17 15.01 4.46 -35.21
CA ASP A 17 15.64 4.47 -36.53
C ASP A 17 14.87 3.59 -37.55
N GLU A 18 13.62 3.22 -37.20
CA GLU A 18 12.70 2.40 -38.00
C GLU A 18 13.17 0.94 -38.22
N GLU A 19 14.16 0.48 -37.47
CA GLU A 19 14.60 -0.91 -37.53
C GLU A 19 13.59 -1.83 -36.82
N GLN A 20 13.31 -2.98 -37.43
CA GLN A 20 12.42 -3.98 -36.85
C GLN A 20 13.13 -4.75 -35.74
N VAL A 21 12.50 -4.81 -34.57
CA VAL A 21 12.89 -5.72 -33.49
C VAL A 21 11.91 -6.87 -33.50
N THR A 22 12.42 -8.05 -33.79
CA THR A 22 11.66 -9.30 -33.89
C THR A 22 11.98 -10.23 -32.72
N TRP A 23 11.23 -11.32 -32.60
CA TRP A 23 11.40 -12.27 -31.50
C TRP A 23 12.82 -12.85 -31.38
N LYS A 24 13.51 -13.07 -32.52
CA LYS A 24 14.91 -13.56 -32.53
C LYS A 24 15.90 -12.60 -31.88
N ASP A 25 15.56 -11.31 -31.84
CA ASP A 25 16.45 -10.28 -31.29
C ASP A 25 16.32 -10.20 -29.76
N ILE A 26 15.40 -10.96 -29.15
CA ILE A 26 15.03 -10.84 -27.74
C ILE A 26 15.75 -11.86 -26.88
N GLU A 27 16.37 -11.35 -25.82
CA GLU A 27 16.96 -12.18 -24.79
C GLU A 27 15.87 -12.64 -23.82
N LEU A 28 15.65 -13.95 -23.80
CA LEU A 28 14.68 -14.62 -22.92
C LEU A 28 15.43 -15.46 -21.89
N ASP A 29 15.30 -15.09 -20.62
CA ASP A 29 15.67 -15.98 -19.53
C ASP A 29 14.50 -16.96 -19.29
N LYS A 30 14.60 -18.15 -19.88
CA LYS A 30 13.58 -19.19 -19.74
C LYS A 30 13.50 -19.77 -18.32
N GLN A 31 14.58 -19.73 -17.54
CA GLN A 31 14.61 -20.27 -16.17
C GLN A 31 13.90 -19.32 -15.21
N GLN A 32 14.18 -18.02 -15.33
CA GLN A 32 13.57 -16.98 -14.49
C GLN A 32 12.28 -16.39 -15.09
N GLN A 33 11.93 -16.78 -16.31
CA GLN A 33 10.76 -16.31 -17.06
C GLN A 33 10.79 -14.78 -17.26
N ILE A 34 11.95 -14.27 -17.70
CA ILE A 34 12.22 -12.83 -17.89
C ILE A 34 12.40 -12.51 -19.37
N VAL A 35 11.79 -11.41 -19.80
CA VAL A 35 12.03 -10.79 -21.11
C VAL A 35 12.84 -9.50 -20.91
N HIS A 36 14.03 -9.44 -21.51
CA HIS A 36 14.89 -8.26 -21.47
C HIS A 36 14.78 -7.46 -22.77
N LEU A 37 14.11 -6.31 -22.70
CA LEU A 37 13.90 -5.38 -23.80
C LEU A 37 14.36 -3.95 -23.47
N SER A 38 15.10 -3.76 -22.39
CA SER A 38 15.57 -2.45 -21.97
C SER A 38 16.73 -1.93 -22.83
N LYS A 39 16.84 -0.60 -22.96
CA LYS A 39 17.93 0.10 -23.67
C LYS A 39 18.09 -0.30 -25.15
N ARG A 40 16.97 -0.50 -25.85
CA ARG A 40 16.94 -0.91 -27.27
C ARG A 40 16.47 0.18 -28.22
N ASN A 41 16.36 1.42 -27.75
CA ASN A 41 15.84 2.55 -28.53
C ASN A 41 14.45 2.26 -29.15
N LEU A 42 13.65 1.39 -28.51
CA LEU A 42 12.32 1.02 -28.99
C LEU A 42 11.41 2.25 -28.95
N TYR A 43 10.79 2.57 -30.08
CA TYR A 43 9.87 3.68 -30.22
C TYR A 43 8.40 3.21 -30.19
N SER A 44 8.14 2.00 -30.70
CA SER A 44 6.81 1.39 -30.68
C SER A 44 6.88 -0.09 -30.36
N ILE A 45 5.81 -0.60 -29.74
CA ILE A 45 5.61 -2.01 -29.42
C ILE A 45 4.36 -2.49 -30.15
N THR A 46 4.45 -3.64 -30.81
CA THR A 46 3.31 -4.24 -31.51
C THR A 46 2.50 -5.14 -30.56
N PRO A 47 1.25 -5.50 -30.94
CA PRO A 47 0.44 -6.43 -30.15
C PRO A 47 1.08 -7.81 -29.90
N HIS A 48 2.12 -8.20 -30.63
CA HIS A 48 2.82 -9.48 -30.40
C HIS A 48 3.53 -9.54 -29.05
N ILE A 49 3.71 -8.42 -28.34
CA ILE A 49 4.13 -8.44 -26.92
C ILE A 49 3.20 -9.29 -26.06
N GLY A 50 1.91 -9.38 -26.40
CA GLY A 50 0.94 -10.21 -25.69
C GLY A 50 1.16 -11.72 -25.83
N LEU A 51 2.09 -12.16 -26.67
CA LEU A 51 2.43 -13.58 -26.84
C LEU A 51 3.40 -14.10 -25.76
N PHE A 52 3.99 -13.23 -24.93
CA PHE A 52 4.86 -13.62 -23.80
C PHE A 52 4.06 -14.15 -22.60
N THR A 53 2.99 -14.92 -22.82
CA THR A 53 1.97 -15.31 -21.83
C THR A 53 2.50 -16.13 -20.64
N MET A 54 3.68 -16.72 -20.77
CA MET A 54 4.35 -17.52 -19.73
C MET A 54 5.41 -16.74 -18.96
N MET A 55 5.65 -15.47 -19.29
CA MET A 55 6.68 -14.65 -18.66
C MET A 55 6.16 -14.01 -17.38
N LYS A 56 7.04 -13.96 -16.37
CA LYS A 56 6.76 -13.35 -15.06
C LYS A 56 7.31 -11.95 -14.94
N ARG A 57 8.37 -11.63 -15.70
CA ARG A 57 9.00 -10.31 -15.66
C ARG A 57 9.23 -9.81 -17.07
N ILE A 58 8.87 -8.56 -17.32
CA ILE A 58 9.20 -7.87 -18.57
C ILE A 58 9.85 -6.54 -18.19
N ASP A 59 11.05 -6.33 -18.73
CA ASP A 59 11.77 -5.06 -18.62
C ASP A 59 11.81 -4.37 -19.99
N LEU A 60 11.06 -3.29 -20.11
CA LEU A 60 10.97 -2.38 -21.27
C LEU A 60 11.57 -1.01 -20.94
N SER A 61 12.36 -0.90 -19.87
CA SER A 61 12.91 0.37 -19.40
C SER A 61 13.92 1.00 -20.36
N HIS A 62 14.12 2.32 -20.24
CA HIS A 62 15.11 3.07 -21.02
C HIS A 62 14.93 2.91 -22.53
N ASN A 63 13.72 3.12 -23.01
CA ASN A 63 13.40 3.15 -24.43
C ASN A 63 12.75 4.51 -24.78
N SER A 64 12.17 4.62 -25.98
CA SER A 64 11.46 5.81 -26.46
C SER A 64 9.96 5.51 -26.70
N ILE A 65 9.40 4.52 -25.98
CA ILE A 65 8.05 4.01 -26.22
C ILE A 65 7.02 5.08 -25.86
N ARG A 66 6.07 5.33 -26.77
CA ARG A 66 4.99 6.31 -26.57
C ARG A 66 3.65 5.71 -26.16
N CYS A 67 3.39 4.47 -26.58
CA CYS A 67 2.13 3.76 -26.33
C CYS A 67 2.41 2.28 -26.06
N ILE A 68 1.63 1.68 -25.18
CA ILE A 68 1.62 0.23 -24.93
C ILE A 68 0.34 -0.34 -25.56
N PRO A 69 0.43 -1.41 -26.37
CA PRO A 69 -0.75 -2.01 -26.99
C PRO A 69 -1.62 -2.71 -25.94
N GLU A 70 -2.93 -2.77 -26.20
CA GLU A 70 -3.91 -3.45 -25.34
C GLU A 70 -3.58 -4.93 -25.08
N ALA A 71 -2.87 -5.57 -26.00
CA ALA A 71 -2.41 -6.94 -25.86
C ALA A 71 -1.51 -7.18 -24.63
N ILE A 72 -1.01 -6.13 -23.96
CA ILE A 72 -0.33 -6.26 -22.67
C ILE A 72 -1.19 -6.99 -21.63
N GLY A 73 -2.52 -6.80 -21.65
CA GLY A 73 -3.46 -7.46 -20.74
C GLY A 73 -3.49 -8.98 -20.85
N HIS A 74 -2.99 -9.55 -21.95
CA HIS A 74 -2.92 -11.01 -22.14
C HIS A 74 -1.84 -11.69 -21.28
N LEU A 75 -0.94 -10.92 -20.65
CA LEU A 75 0.19 -11.43 -19.89
C LEU A 75 -0.21 -11.83 -18.45
N GLN A 76 -1.16 -12.75 -18.31
CA GLN A 76 -1.78 -13.12 -17.02
C GLN A 76 -0.82 -13.70 -15.97
N HIS A 77 0.40 -14.09 -16.35
CA HIS A 77 1.44 -14.58 -15.44
C HIS A 77 2.41 -13.50 -14.98
N LEU A 78 2.28 -12.26 -15.49
CA LEU A 78 3.22 -11.19 -15.22
C LEU A 78 3.13 -10.76 -13.75
N GLU A 79 4.27 -10.74 -13.08
CA GLU A 79 4.45 -10.33 -11.68
C GLU A 79 5.22 -9.00 -11.59
N TYR A 80 6.08 -8.71 -12.57
CA TYR A 80 6.91 -7.50 -12.63
C TYR A 80 6.85 -6.88 -14.03
N LEU A 81 6.51 -5.60 -14.11
CA LEU A 81 6.54 -4.82 -15.35
C LEU A 81 7.31 -3.52 -15.13
N ASN A 82 8.42 -3.37 -15.85
CA ASN A 82 9.19 -2.14 -15.87
C ASN A 82 9.04 -1.42 -17.21
N LEU A 83 8.45 -0.23 -17.16
CA LEU A 83 8.21 0.69 -18.27
C LEU A 83 8.90 2.04 -18.02
N SER A 84 9.81 2.11 -17.04
CA SER A 84 10.49 3.35 -16.66
C SER A 84 11.33 3.94 -17.79
N HIS A 85 11.60 5.24 -17.73
CA HIS A 85 12.42 5.95 -18.71
C HIS A 85 11.93 5.74 -20.15
N ASN A 86 10.66 6.11 -20.39
CA ASN A 86 10.02 6.08 -21.70
C ASN A 86 9.31 7.42 -21.97
N HIS A 87 8.42 7.45 -22.96
CA HIS A 87 7.63 8.64 -23.33
C HIS A 87 6.13 8.38 -23.29
N LEU A 88 5.70 7.48 -22.39
CA LEU A 88 4.29 7.10 -22.24
C LEU A 88 3.47 8.29 -21.74
N MET A 89 2.37 8.58 -22.43
CA MET A 89 1.41 9.62 -22.02
C MET A 89 0.19 9.01 -21.32
N GLU A 90 -0.10 7.74 -21.59
CA GLU A 90 -1.17 6.95 -21.01
C GLU A 90 -0.78 5.47 -20.95
N ILE A 91 -1.56 4.69 -20.21
CA ILE A 91 -1.44 3.24 -20.09
C ILE A 91 -2.80 2.65 -20.43
N PRO A 92 -2.88 1.57 -21.24
CA PRO A 92 -4.15 0.99 -21.64
C PRO A 92 -4.89 0.40 -20.43
N ASP A 93 -6.22 0.57 -20.38
CA ASP A 93 -7.07 0.04 -19.30
C ASP A 93 -6.97 -1.49 -19.17
N THR A 94 -6.57 -2.20 -20.24
CA THR A 94 -6.30 -3.65 -20.21
C THR A 94 -5.17 -4.06 -19.27
N LEU A 95 -4.38 -3.12 -18.74
CA LEU A 95 -3.41 -3.41 -17.69
C LEU A 95 -4.08 -3.97 -16.42
N SER A 96 -5.35 -3.65 -16.13
CA SER A 96 -6.09 -4.27 -15.00
C SER A 96 -6.22 -5.78 -15.10
N GLN A 97 -6.07 -6.36 -16.29
CA GLN A 97 -6.15 -7.81 -16.49
C GLN A 97 -4.93 -8.55 -15.92
N LEU A 98 -3.87 -7.83 -15.56
CA LEU A 98 -2.65 -8.37 -14.95
C LEU A 98 -2.84 -8.70 -13.46
N SER A 99 -3.79 -9.58 -13.15
CA SER A 99 -4.18 -9.99 -11.79
C SER A 99 -3.06 -10.58 -10.90
N ARG A 100 -1.87 -10.84 -11.46
CA ARG A 100 -0.69 -11.33 -10.73
C ARG A 100 0.40 -10.28 -10.54
N LEU A 101 0.22 -9.08 -11.08
CA LEU A 101 1.21 -8.01 -11.04
C LEU A 101 1.45 -7.58 -9.59
N LYS A 102 2.72 -7.59 -9.17
CA LYS A 102 3.18 -7.21 -7.83
C LYS A 102 3.99 -5.93 -7.86
N GLU A 103 4.70 -5.68 -8.96
CA GLU A 103 5.58 -4.53 -9.10
C GLU A 103 5.36 -3.88 -10.46
N LEU A 104 5.08 -2.59 -10.45
CA LEU A 104 4.89 -1.77 -11.63
C LEU A 104 5.76 -0.52 -11.53
N ASP A 105 6.70 -0.39 -12.46
CA ASP A 105 7.53 0.81 -12.59
C ASP A 105 7.16 1.58 -13.86
N LEU A 106 6.63 2.78 -13.65
CA LEU A 106 6.21 3.74 -14.67
C LEU A 106 6.97 5.07 -14.53
N SER A 107 8.05 5.09 -13.75
CA SER A 107 8.81 6.30 -13.48
C SER A 107 9.45 6.89 -14.74
N TYR A 108 9.76 8.19 -14.74
CA TYR A 108 10.40 8.88 -15.85
C TYR A 108 9.62 8.70 -17.17
N ASN A 109 8.33 9.02 -17.14
CA ASN A 109 7.43 9.03 -18.30
C ASN A 109 6.76 10.41 -18.43
N LYS A 110 5.67 10.50 -19.22
CA LYS A 110 4.89 11.72 -19.44
C LYS A 110 3.42 11.51 -19.07
N LEU A 111 3.15 10.62 -18.13
CA LEU A 111 1.79 10.26 -17.73
C LEU A 111 1.11 11.47 -17.09
N GLN A 112 -0.03 11.87 -17.63
CA GLN A 112 -0.83 12.96 -17.08
C GLN A 112 -1.87 12.47 -16.07
N ARG A 113 -2.26 11.20 -16.18
CA ARG A 113 -3.24 10.57 -15.29
C ARG A 113 -2.92 9.08 -15.13
N ILE A 114 -3.30 8.53 -13.99
CA ILE A 114 -3.54 7.10 -13.83
C ILE A 114 -5.05 6.92 -13.78
N THR A 115 -5.60 6.14 -14.70
CA THR A 115 -7.05 5.93 -14.80
C THR A 115 -7.52 4.90 -13.77
N ARG A 116 -8.84 4.72 -13.70
CA ARG A 116 -9.50 3.90 -12.67
C ARG A 116 -9.04 2.45 -12.59
N PHE A 117 -8.46 1.90 -13.67
CA PHE A 117 -8.03 0.49 -13.77
C PHE A 117 -7.03 0.11 -12.66
N ILE A 118 -6.27 1.08 -12.13
CA ILE A 118 -5.23 0.78 -11.14
C ILE A 118 -5.82 0.09 -9.90
N GLY A 119 -7.06 0.42 -9.53
CA GLY A 119 -7.76 -0.17 -8.39
C GLY A 119 -8.06 -1.66 -8.54
N ASP A 120 -8.03 -2.20 -9.76
CA ASP A 120 -8.30 -3.62 -10.02
C ASP A 120 -7.06 -4.50 -9.75
N LEU A 121 -5.89 -3.90 -9.55
CA LEU A 121 -4.62 -4.60 -9.30
C LEU A 121 -4.42 -4.87 -7.80
N ASP A 122 -5.31 -5.67 -7.22
CA ASP A 122 -5.36 -5.99 -5.78
C ASP A 122 -4.08 -6.63 -5.20
N ARG A 123 -3.28 -7.28 -6.06
CA ARG A 123 -1.97 -7.89 -5.71
C ARG A 123 -0.77 -6.97 -5.84
N LEU A 124 -0.95 -5.75 -6.34
CA LEU A 124 0.14 -4.81 -6.58
C LEU A 124 0.72 -4.35 -5.24
N GLN A 125 2.03 -4.56 -5.05
CA GLN A 125 2.75 -4.31 -3.80
C GLN A 125 3.60 -3.05 -3.87
N SER A 126 4.12 -2.73 -5.06
CA SER A 126 4.96 -1.57 -5.30
C SER A 126 4.58 -0.87 -6.60
N ILE A 127 4.41 0.44 -6.54
CA ILE A 127 4.17 1.30 -7.70
C ILE A 127 5.18 2.44 -7.67
N ASN A 128 5.91 2.61 -8.76
CA ASN A 128 6.75 3.77 -8.98
C ASN A 128 6.19 4.63 -10.13
N LEU A 129 5.79 5.86 -9.81
CA LEU A 129 5.28 6.88 -10.73
C LEU A 129 6.15 8.14 -10.71
N GLU A 130 7.34 8.08 -10.11
CA GLU A 130 8.30 9.18 -10.01
C GLU A 130 8.51 9.87 -11.37
N HIS A 131 8.67 11.19 -11.40
CA HIS A 131 8.98 11.93 -12.63
C HIS A 131 7.95 11.70 -13.75
N ASN A 132 6.69 12.06 -13.48
CA ASN A 132 5.61 12.10 -14.46
C ASN A 132 4.92 13.48 -14.43
N GLN A 133 3.73 13.60 -15.03
CA GLN A 133 2.94 14.83 -15.11
C GLN A 133 1.59 14.67 -14.38
N LEU A 134 1.53 13.80 -13.36
CA LEU A 134 0.32 13.51 -12.63
C LEU A 134 -0.10 14.71 -11.77
N THR A 135 -1.33 15.19 -11.94
CA THR A 135 -1.90 16.24 -11.09
C THR A 135 -2.70 15.70 -9.92
N GLU A 136 -3.17 14.46 -10.05
CA GLU A 136 -3.98 13.75 -9.06
C GLU A 136 -3.78 12.23 -9.16
N LEU A 137 -4.19 11.52 -8.11
CA LEU A 137 -4.32 10.06 -8.10
C LEU A 137 -5.82 9.70 -8.08
N PRO A 138 -6.23 8.63 -8.76
CA PRO A 138 -7.64 8.24 -8.80
C PRO A 138 -8.12 7.75 -7.42
N PHE A 139 -9.40 7.99 -7.10
CA PHE A 139 -10.00 7.48 -5.85
C PHE A 139 -10.01 5.94 -5.77
N THR A 140 -10.01 5.26 -6.92
CA THR A 140 -9.97 3.79 -7.01
C THR A 140 -8.65 3.19 -6.52
N ILE A 141 -7.67 4.02 -6.14
CA ILE A 141 -6.45 3.58 -5.46
C ILE A 141 -6.75 2.78 -4.19
N GLU A 142 -7.95 2.91 -3.61
CA GLU A 142 -8.45 2.10 -2.48
C GLU A 142 -8.47 0.59 -2.75
N GLY A 143 -8.59 0.18 -4.02
CA GLY A 143 -8.60 -1.23 -4.42
C GLY A 143 -7.23 -1.90 -4.39
N LEU A 144 -6.15 -1.13 -4.19
CA LEU A 144 -4.78 -1.65 -4.11
C LEU A 144 -4.47 -2.29 -2.74
N LEU A 145 -5.23 -3.34 -2.42
CA LEU A 145 -5.26 -3.96 -1.10
C LEU A 145 -3.92 -4.55 -0.64
N SER A 146 -2.98 -4.82 -1.55
CA SER A 146 -1.64 -5.33 -1.21
C SER A 146 -0.54 -4.27 -1.22
N LEU A 147 -0.85 -3.01 -1.54
CA LEU A 147 0.16 -1.96 -1.77
C LEU A 147 0.94 -1.66 -0.50
N THR A 148 2.26 -1.62 -0.64
CA THR A 148 3.20 -1.35 0.45
C THR A 148 4.02 -0.09 0.22
N THR A 149 4.36 0.16 -1.04
CA THR A 149 5.22 1.27 -1.47
C THR A 149 4.58 1.98 -2.65
N LEU A 150 4.47 3.30 -2.53
CA LEU A 150 4.02 4.19 -3.58
C LEU A 150 5.02 5.33 -3.72
N ASP A 151 5.63 5.47 -4.88
CA ASP A 151 6.42 6.65 -5.21
C ASP A 151 5.68 7.49 -6.24
N VAL A 152 5.38 8.74 -5.91
CA VAL A 152 4.79 9.72 -6.84
C VAL A 152 5.61 11.01 -6.88
N SER A 153 6.87 10.95 -6.44
CA SER A 153 7.77 12.10 -6.38
C SER A 153 7.94 12.75 -7.75
N TYR A 154 8.23 14.04 -7.76
CA TYR A 154 8.43 14.86 -8.95
C TYR A 154 7.24 14.79 -9.92
N ASN A 155 6.04 14.84 -9.37
CA ASN A 155 4.80 15.05 -10.10
C ASN A 155 4.13 16.35 -9.64
N PRO A 156 3.35 17.03 -10.51
CA PRO A 156 2.57 18.20 -10.13
C PRO A 156 1.32 17.86 -9.29
N ILE A 157 1.41 16.88 -8.38
CA ILE A 157 0.31 16.48 -7.49
C ILE A 157 0.13 17.55 -6.41
N ILE A 158 -1.08 18.07 -6.33
CA ILE A 158 -1.46 19.13 -5.38
C ILE A 158 -2.15 18.54 -4.14
N ILE A 159 -2.96 17.49 -4.34
CA ILE A 159 -3.77 16.85 -3.29
C ILE A 159 -3.64 15.33 -3.41
N LEU A 160 -3.54 14.66 -2.26
CA LEU A 160 -3.61 13.20 -2.18
C LEU A 160 -5.05 12.74 -1.92
N PRO A 161 -5.54 11.69 -2.59
CA PRO A 161 -6.90 11.20 -2.39
C PRO A 161 -7.01 10.54 -1.01
N ALA A 162 -8.08 10.88 -0.26
CA ALA A 162 -8.35 10.35 1.08
C ALA A 162 -8.33 8.80 1.19
N PRO A 163 -8.75 8.01 0.17
CA PRO A 163 -8.69 6.55 0.25
C PRO A 163 -7.28 5.94 0.42
N LEU A 164 -6.20 6.69 0.17
CA LEU A 164 -4.83 6.25 0.51
C LEU A 164 -4.68 5.87 1.99
N ILE A 165 -5.43 6.53 2.87
CA ILE A 165 -5.43 6.27 4.32
C ILE A 165 -6.04 4.89 4.65
N GLN A 166 -6.89 4.36 3.77
CA GLN A 166 -7.56 3.07 3.96
C GLN A 166 -6.68 1.89 3.55
N LEU A 167 -5.58 2.12 2.83
CA LEU A 167 -4.71 1.03 2.37
C LEU A 167 -4.04 0.31 3.55
N PRO A 168 -4.35 -0.98 3.79
CA PRO A 168 -3.98 -1.63 5.05
C PRO A 168 -2.47 -1.89 5.16
N TYR A 169 -1.80 -2.13 4.03
CA TYR A 169 -0.38 -2.49 3.98
C TYR A 169 0.54 -1.36 3.53
N LEU A 170 0.02 -0.17 3.22
CA LEU A 170 0.85 0.95 2.78
C LEU A 170 1.78 1.38 3.92
N ARG A 171 3.07 1.52 3.61
CA ARG A 171 4.13 1.80 4.59
C ARG A 171 5.09 2.89 4.15
N ARG A 172 5.25 3.07 2.84
CA ARG A 172 6.15 4.05 2.27
C ARG A 172 5.41 4.80 1.17
N ILE A 173 5.30 6.10 1.35
CA ILE A 173 4.89 7.02 0.30
C ILE A 173 6.02 8.02 0.11
N GLN A 174 6.48 8.18 -1.13
CA GLN A 174 7.45 9.21 -1.51
C GLN A 174 6.72 10.31 -2.29
N LEU A 175 6.94 11.55 -1.86
CA LEU A 175 6.22 12.75 -2.29
C LEU A 175 7.18 13.89 -2.63
N ASP A 176 8.47 13.58 -2.79
CA ASP A 176 9.52 14.59 -2.96
C ASP A 176 9.23 15.39 -4.24
N GLY A 177 9.32 16.72 -4.19
CA GLY A 177 9.07 17.55 -5.38
C GLY A 177 7.61 17.65 -5.83
N CYS A 178 6.63 17.20 -5.03
CA CYS A 178 5.21 17.46 -5.26
C CYS A 178 4.78 18.81 -4.65
N PRO A 179 4.05 19.69 -5.38
CA PRO A 179 3.57 20.98 -4.88
C PRO A 179 2.29 20.82 -4.02
N LEU A 180 2.36 19.97 -2.99
CA LEU A 180 1.22 19.68 -2.11
C LEU A 180 0.74 20.95 -1.40
N THR A 181 -0.56 21.24 -1.48
CA THR A 181 -1.16 22.36 -0.75
C THR A 181 -1.76 21.87 0.57
N GLY A 182 -1.59 22.67 1.62
CA GLY A 182 -1.90 22.28 3.02
C GLY A 182 -3.35 22.44 3.46
N SER A 183 -4.30 22.71 2.55
CA SER A 183 -5.72 22.77 2.92
C SER A 183 -6.32 21.39 2.75
N VAL A 184 -6.18 20.56 3.78
CA VAL A 184 -6.86 19.27 3.83
C VAL A 184 -8.31 19.56 4.21
N ASP A 185 -9.14 19.91 3.23
CA ASP A 185 -10.58 19.84 3.41
C ASP A 185 -10.91 18.35 3.46
N PHE A 186 -11.05 17.81 4.67
CA PHE A 186 -11.46 16.44 4.95
C PHE A 186 -12.92 16.26 4.50
N LEU A 187 -13.15 16.32 3.19
CA LEU A 187 -14.44 16.08 2.57
C LEU A 187 -14.75 14.59 2.74
N ASN A 188 -15.62 14.31 3.70
CA ASN A 188 -16.34 13.05 3.87
C ASN A 188 -15.49 11.81 4.15
N THR A 189 -14.43 11.91 4.96
CA THR A 189 -14.01 10.69 5.68
C THR A 189 -15.05 10.38 6.74
N PRO A 190 -15.55 9.13 6.89
CA PRO A 190 -16.34 8.74 8.04
C PRO A 190 -15.44 8.84 9.28
N TYR A 191 -15.44 10.03 9.88
CA TYR A 191 -14.80 10.34 11.12
C TYR A 191 -15.56 9.55 12.19
N ASN A 192 -14.96 8.49 12.73
CA ASN A 192 -15.53 7.78 13.87
C ASN A 192 -14.63 7.97 15.11
N PRO A 193 -14.60 9.19 15.68
CA PRO A 193 -13.87 9.43 16.92
C PRO A 193 -14.47 8.52 18.00
N PRO A 194 -13.67 8.05 18.97
CA PRO A 194 -14.19 7.20 20.04
C PRO A 194 -15.43 7.84 20.68
N SER A 195 -16.50 7.05 20.81
CA SER A 195 -17.73 7.53 21.44
C SER A 195 -17.45 7.91 22.91
N LEU A 196 -18.29 8.75 23.52
CA LEU A 196 -18.16 9.03 24.97
C LEU A 196 -18.23 7.72 25.78
N VAL A 197 -19.05 6.77 25.34
CA VAL A 197 -19.15 5.43 25.94
C VAL A 197 -17.82 4.69 25.84
N GLU A 198 -17.18 4.69 24.68
CA GLU A 198 -15.86 4.10 24.48
C GLU A 198 -14.78 4.78 25.32
N ILE A 199 -14.79 6.12 25.39
CA ILE A 199 -13.84 6.89 26.22
C ILE A 199 -13.98 6.50 27.70
N CYS A 200 -15.21 6.46 28.20
CA CYS A 200 -15.50 6.02 29.56
C CYS A 200 -15.06 4.57 29.79
N ALA A 201 -15.37 3.65 28.85
CA ALA A 201 -14.96 2.25 28.95
C ALA A 201 -13.43 2.10 28.97
N ARG A 202 -12.70 2.81 28.09
CA ARG A 202 -11.23 2.84 28.09
C ARG A 202 -10.67 3.30 29.43
N LEU A 203 -11.25 4.34 30.04
CA LEU A 203 -10.83 4.83 31.36
C LEU A 203 -11.11 3.79 32.45
N MET A 204 -12.30 3.19 32.45
CA MET A 204 -12.68 2.15 33.42
C MET A 204 -11.75 0.95 33.33
N THR A 205 -11.49 0.42 32.13
CA THR A 205 -10.58 -0.72 31.91
C THR A 205 -9.14 -0.38 32.29
N THR A 206 -8.66 0.81 31.91
CA THR A 206 -7.25 1.20 32.16
C THR A 206 -6.99 1.48 33.64
N ALA A 207 -7.94 2.13 34.33
CA ALA A 207 -7.81 2.50 35.73
C ALA A 207 -8.42 1.47 36.70
N GLN A 208 -8.93 0.34 36.19
CA GLN A 208 -9.58 -0.73 36.97
C GLN A 208 -10.68 -0.19 37.88
N ILE A 209 -11.54 0.69 37.34
CA ILE A 209 -12.61 1.32 38.11
C ILE A 209 -13.81 0.37 38.19
N GLU A 210 -14.16 -0.04 39.40
CA GLU A 210 -15.39 -0.80 39.66
C GLU A 210 -16.56 0.17 39.86
N CYS A 211 -17.62 -0.02 39.06
CA CYS A 211 -18.84 0.80 39.06
C CYS A 211 -20.04 -0.11 38.74
N PRO A 212 -21.21 0.06 39.39
CA PRO A 212 -22.41 -0.67 39.02
C PRO A 212 -22.86 -0.27 37.60
N LEU A 213 -22.71 -1.19 36.65
CA LEU A 213 -23.12 -1.04 35.25
C LEU A 213 -24.39 -1.85 34.95
N THR A 214 -25.12 -1.46 33.90
CA THR A 214 -26.14 -2.33 33.30
C THR A 214 -25.46 -3.52 32.63
N GLU A 215 -26.16 -4.66 32.50
CA GLU A 215 -25.61 -5.87 31.86
C GLU A 215 -25.01 -5.60 30.47
N THR A 216 -25.67 -4.75 29.68
CA THR A 216 -25.21 -4.33 28.35
C THR A 216 -23.89 -3.55 28.38
N LEU A 217 -23.71 -2.66 29.37
CA LEU A 217 -22.48 -1.87 29.50
C LEU A 217 -21.34 -2.70 30.08
N ASP A 218 -21.63 -3.65 30.96
CA ASP A 218 -20.65 -4.57 31.50
C ASP A 218 -20.09 -5.51 30.43
N GLN A 219 -20.96 -6.05 29.58
CA GLN A 219 -20.58 -6.80 28.37
C GLN A 219 -19.72 -5.95 27.44
N TYR A 220 -20.10 -4.69 27.22
CA TYR A 220 -19.34 -3.76 26.39
C TYR A 220 -17.94 -3.49 26.96
N VAL A 221 -17.81 -3.07 28.22
CA VAL A 221 -16.50 -2.81 28.87
C VAL A 221 -15.60 -4.05 28.88
N SER A 222 -16.20 -5.23 29.01
CA SER A 222 -15.49 -6.51 28.97
C SER A 222 -15.05 -6.94 27.56
N SER A 223 -15.59 -6.33 26.51
CA SER A 223 -15.30 -6.68 25.11
C SER A 223 -13.99 -6.10 24.54
N TYR A 224 -13.23 -5.36 25.36
CA TYR A 224 -12.04 -4.67 24.89
C TYR A 224 -10.98 -5.62 24.31
N GLU A 225 -10.30 -5.14 23.27
CA GLU A 225 -9.09 -5.79 22.75
C GLU A 225 -7.85 -4.94 23.06
N ILE A 226 -6.66 -5.55 22.97
CA ILE A 226 -5.39 -4.90 23.32
C ILE A 226 -4.70 -4.38 22.06
N CYS A 227 -4.43 -3.07 22.01
CA CYS A 227 -3.69 -2.45 20.91
C CYS A 227 -2.28 -3.02 20.79
N ASN A 228 -1.88 -3.42 19.58
CA ASN A 228 -0.56 -3.98 19.33
C ASN A 228 0.59 -2.99 19.55
N HIS A 229 0.32 -1.68 19.47
CA HIS A 229 1.32 -0.62 19.62
C HIS A 229 1.44 -0.09 21.05
N CYS A 230 0.36 0.46 21.62
CA CYS A 230 0.40 1.09 22.93
C CYS A 230 0.06 0.16 24.10
N ARG A 231 -0.45 -1.05 23.81
CA ARG A 231 -0.97 -2.01 24.79
C ARG A 231 -2.20 -1.54 25.60
N GLY A 232 -2.81 -0.42 25.22
CA GLY A 232 -4.07 0.06 25.81
C GLY A 232 -5.30 -0.63 25.22
N PRO A 233 -6.45 -0.57 25.92
CA PRO A 233 -7.71 -1.15 25.46
C PRO A 233 -8.31 -0.35 24.29
N TYR A 234 -8.97 -1.04 23.35
CA TYR A 234 -9.85 -0.44 22.35
C TYR A 234 -11.11 -1.26 22.15
N PHE A 235 -12.13 -0.64 21.55
CA PHE A 235 -13.45 -1.23 21.31
C PHE A 235 -13.79 -1.09 19.81
N GLU A 236 -14.84 -0.36 19.44
CA GLU A 236 -15.22 -0.14 18.05
C GLU A 236 -14.29 0.83 17.29
N SER A 237 -13.62 1.77 17.97
CA SER A 237 -12.69 2.69 17.33
C SER A 237 -11.27 2.13 17.28
N PHE A 238 -10.98 1.41 16.19
CA PHE A 238 -9.65 0.92 15.85
C PHE A 238 -9.33 1.05 14.35
N VAL A 239 -8.04 0.97 14.04
CA VAL A 239 -7.52 0.92 12.68
C VAL A 239 -6.77 -0.40 12.49
N SER A 240 -7.12 -1.14 11.45
CA SER A 240 -6.36 -2.30 11.00
C SER A 240 -5.24 -1.88 10.07
N ARG A 241 -4.01 -2.33 10.37
CA ARG A 241 -2.83 -2.16 9.52
C ARG A 241 -2.15 -3.51 9.34
N GLY A 242 -1.81 -3.88 8.13
CA GLY A 242 -1.15 -5.15 7.82
C GLY A 242 0.32 -4.98 7.46
N ARG A 243 1.20 -5.90 7.86
CA ARG A 243 2.60 -5.96 7.44
C ARG A 243 2.86 -7.28 6.74
N TRP A 244 3.54 -7.23 5.60
CA TRP A 244 4.06 -8.45 4.99
C TRP A 244 5.29 -8.94 5.75
N ILE A 245 5.27 -10.21 6.17
CA ILE A 245 6.41 -10.89 6.78
C ILE A 245 6.81 -12.09 5.92
N LYS A 246 8.11 -12.27 5.71
CA LYS A 246 8.63 -13.44 5.01
C LYS A 246 8.85 -14.58 6.02
N ARG A 247 8.18 -15.71 5.83
CA ARG A 247 8.37 -16.95 6.60
C ARG A 247 8.52 -18.11 5.64
N ASN A 248 9.63 -18.86 5.74
CA ASN A 248 9.91 -20.02 4.89
C ASN A 248 9.74 -19.71 3.38
N ASP A 249 10.29 -18.57 2.93
CA ASP A 249 10.15 -18.06 1.55
C ASP A 249 8.74 -17.72 1.07
N VAL A 250 7.73 -17.78 1.94
CA VAL A 250 6.37 -17.32 1.68
C VAL A 250 6.14 -15.97 2.36
N TRP A 251 5.60 -15.02 1.61
CA TRP A 251 5.12 -13.76 2.16
C TRP A 251 3.73 -13.96 2.77
N ILE A 252 3.61 -13.69 4.06
CA ILE A 252 2.36 -13.83 4.81
C ILE A 252 1.94 -12.44 5.30
N PRO A 253 0.67 -12.05 5.10
CA PRO A 253 0.16 -10.83 5.68
C PRO A 253 -0.05 -11.04 7.18
N LEU A 254 0.51 -10.15 7.99
CA LEU A 254 0.27 -10.09 9.43
C LEU A 254 -0.52 -8.82 9.74
N GLU A 255 -1.75 -8.97 10.22
CA GLU A 255 -2.61 -7.86 10.59
C GLU A 255 -2.33 -7.41 12.03
N TYR A 256 -2.29 -6.09 12.23
CA TYR A 256 -2.20 -5.45 13.52
C TYR A 256 -3.39 -4.53 13.69
N ARG A 257 -4.06 -4.68 14.83
CA ARG A 257 -5.09 -3.74 15.26
C ARG A 257 -4.46 -2.68 16.15
N LEU A 258 -4.67 -1.43 15.78
CA LEU A 258 -4.20 -0.26 16.49
C LEU A 258 -5.42 0.47 17.04
N CYS A 259 -5.39 0.84 18.33
CA CYS A 259 -6.42 1.70 18.86
C CYS A 259 -6.38 3.07 18.17
N SER A 260 -7.55 3.65 17.87
CA SER A 260 -7.63 5.01 17.34
C SER A 260 -7.16 6.08 18.33
N ALA A 261 -7.02 5.73 19.62
CA ALA A 261 -6.64 6.67 20.67
C ALA A 261 -5.11 6.78 20.82
N HIS A 262 -4.51 7.77 20.19
CA HIS A 262 -3.40 8.60 20.70
C HIS A 262 -3.27 9.94 19.95
N TRP A 263 -4.29 10.38 19.21
CA TRP A 263 -4.19 11.61 18.42
C TRP A 263 -4.72 12.77 19.26
N LEU A 264 -3.87 13.75 19.56
CA LEU A 264 -4.33 15.00 20.18
C LEU A 264 -5.05 15.87 19.15
N ASP A 265 -4.70 15.70 17.88
CA ASP A 265 -5.30 16.38 16.74
C ASP A 265 -5.25 15.54 15.45
N GLU A 266 -5.75 16.12 14.36
CA GLU A 266 -5.81 15.48 13.05
C GLU A 266 -4.44 15.33 12.38
N SER A 267 -3.48 16.19 12.74
CA SER A 267 -2.10 16.09 12.27
C SER A 267 -1.43 14.86 12.90
N ASP A 268 -1.64 14.61 14.19
CA ASP A 268 -1.17 13.43 14.89
C ASP A 268 -1.71 12.13 14.26
N ARG A 269 -2.96 12.14 13.80
CA ARG A 269 -3.57 11.02 13.09
C ARG A 269 -2.84 10.71 11.78
N VAL A 270 -2.60 11.72 10.96
CA VAL A 270 -1.89 11.57 9.67
C VAL A 270 -0.44 11.15 9.90
N ILE A 271 0.24 11.78 10.85
CA ILE A 271 1.64 11.48 11.17
C ILE A 271 1.78 10.05 11.72
N ALA A 272 0.93 9.62 12.66
CA ALA A 272 0.96 8.25 13.18
C ALA A 272 0.55 7.21 12.12
N THR A 273 -0.23 7.61 11.10
CA THR A 273 -0.64 6.75 9.99
C THR A 273 0.51 6.48 9.00
N PHE A 274 1.40 7.44 8.77
CA PHE A 274 2.46 7.35 7.76
C PHE A 274 3.90 7.32 8.33
N ALA A 275 4.11 7.55 9.63
CA ALA A 275 5.43 7.53 10.22
C ALA A 275 5.97 6.10 10.40
N THR A 276 7.09 5.80 9.72
CA THR A 276 7.95 4.63 9.96
C THR A 276 9.00 4.89 11.06
N ALA A 277 9.04 6.09 11.65
CA ALA A 277 9.94 6.39 12.74
C ALA A 277 9.36 5.89 14.07
N VAL A 278 10.16 5.13 14.80
CA VAL A 278 9.96 4.89 16.23
C VAL A 278 9.83 6.25 16.91
N TYR A 279 8.60 6.67 17.19
CA TYR A 279 8.39 7.75 18.14
C TYR A 279 9.02 7.28 19.46
N PRO A 280 9.94 8.06 20.06
CA PRO A 280 10.29 7.80 21.45
C PRO A 280 8.96 7.89 22.20
N ARG A 281 8.56 6.75 22.82
CA ARG A 281 7.32 6.57 23.58
C ARG A 281 6.82 7.93 24.04
N ALA A 282 5.78 8.45 23.38
CA ALA A 282 5.16 9.69 23.81
C ALA A 282 4.87 9.50 25.28
N SER A 283 5.63 10.21 26.10
CA SER A 283 5.64 10.08 27.54
C SER A 283 4.37 10.70 28.07
N PHE A 284 3.22 10.07 27.84
CA PHE A 284 2.07 10.16 28.73
C PHE A 284 2.29 9.19 29.90
N CYS A 285 3.44 9.34 30.52
CA CYS A 285 3.69 8.99 31.90
C CYS A 285 4.46 10.15 32.54
N LYS A 286 3.90 11.37 32.47
CA LYS A 286 4.24 12.39 33.46
C LYS A 286 3.30 12.20 34.65
N LYS A 287 3.79 11.39 35.58
CA LYS A 287 3.53 11.44 37.03
C LYS A 287 2.78 12.71 37.48
N GLN A 288 1.50 12.56 37.81
CA GLN A 288 0.86 12.99 39.06
C GLN A 288 -0.33 12.03 39.21
N HIS A 289 -0.25 10.95 39.99
CA HIS A 289 -0.43 11.00 41.43
C HIS A 289 0.59 10.13 42.17
N ARG A 290 1.21 10.77 43.17
CA ARG A 290 2.01 10.12 44.22
C ARG A 290 1.17 9.12 45.00
N SER A 291 1.83 8.03 45.44
CA SER A 291 1.47 7.08 46.52
C SER A 291 0.07 6.47 46.38
N VAL A 292 -0.09 5.18 46.14
CA VAL A 292 -0.03 4.15 47.20
C VAL A 292 0.31 2.81 46.56
N PHE A 293 1.57 2.35 46.69
CA PHE A 293 1.87 0.91 46.67
C PHE A 293 3.19 0.73 47.42
N LYS A 294 3.10 0.65 48.75
CA LYS A 294 4.04 -0.13 49.55
C LYS A 294 3.24 -1.25 50.19
N VAL A 295 3.53 -2.45 49.69
CA VAL A 295 3.42 -3.74 50.37
C VAL A 295 2.01 -4.32 50.49
N TRP A 296 1.70 -5.19 49.52
CA TRP A 296 0.76 -6.30 49.72
C TRP A 296 1.51 -7.46 50.42
N MET A 297 0.81 -8.11 51.35
CA MET A 297 1.06 -9.42 51.95
C MET A 297 2.24 -9.62 52.91
N LYS A 298 1.91 -9.70 54.21
CA LYS A 298 2.25 -10.87 55.02
C LYS A 298 1.03 -11.33 55.84
N HIS A 299 0.55 -12.52 55.47
CA HIS A 299 -0.13 -13.51 56.29
C HIS A 299 -1.48 -13.18 56.94
N THR A 300 -2.55 -13.64 56.27
CA THR A 300 -3.58 -14.41 56.94
C THR A 300 -2.99 -15.74 57.43
N ALA A 301 -2.99 -15.98 58.75
CA ALA A 301 -3.16 -17.29 59.36
C ALA A 301 -3.21 -17.18 60.89
N SER A 302 -4.33 -17.64 61.47
CA SER A 302 -4.44 -18.16 62.85
C SER A 302 -4.31 -17.11 63.98
N SER A 303 -5.15 -17.01 65.01
CA SER A 303 -5.90 -18.02 65.74
C SER A 303 -6.98 -17.34 66.60
N LYS A 304 -8.09 -18.05 66.78
CA LYS A 304 -8.98 -17.98 67.95
C LYS A 304 -8.18 -17.78 69.25
N SER A 305 -8.68 -16.94 70.17
CA SER A 305 -9.20 -17.33 71.49
C SER A 305 -8.98 -16.26 72.56
N ARG A 306 -10.10 -15.90 73.22
CA ARG A 306 -10.27 -15.15 74.47
C ARG A 306 -10.02 -13.66 74.45
#